data_AF-A0A7S4HCD6-F1
#
_entry.id   AF-A0A7S4HCD6-F1
#
_cell.length_a   1.000
_cell.length_b   1.000
_cell.length_c   1.000
_cell.angle_alpha   90.00
_cell.angle_beta   90.00
_cell.angle_gamma   90.00
#
_symmetry.space_group_name_H-M   'P 1'
#
loop_
_entity.id
_entity.type
_entity.pdbx_description
1 polymer ?
#
loop_
_entity_poly.entity_id
_entity_poly.type
_entity_poly.pdbx_seq_one_letter_code
_entity_poly.pdbx_strand_id
1 'polypeptide(L)'
;APTAAPTATPTAAPTTLLSTCPTHNGSTTVGFRALSEVVPSRALSEAGSGSDSGSGSGSGSVGSGSGSGRTEAYTHTVVVELVLAGTVATVCTPTTLDGIKALMAAEIPGVEASDMSTTCQAASVKVTLDINVPDDVQVSTVTGAVNTQLSSAAAATSFFSSLGVTVTSSPAVNIVVIIEAPPLPPMPPSPPLLPYAGIQYLELVFAGTVATVCTPYIITCLKNLIAIEMEGVAIHNIEDTCAAASVKMSLAITVPNGVSVAMVTSVLNTKFTTTAIGNAFLTPLNDLILLEDPLVNGAVVPTSIWPNCDCDSFVNGLTTDAIGSEGCAKDEVHGLQGVQTLCSPTTRPYIPYLDEGCPSDMYRCKVTHTAPMFPACACSEYHNGAVPGSGNTCQKVGTSTCYARNYAGDKKIGGWEYYGCPEDMFRCS
;
A
#
# COMPACT_ATOMS: atom_id res chain seq x y z
N ALA A 1 -32.87 -16.12 43.25
CA ALA A 1 -32.88 -16.12 41.77
C ALA A 1 -32.74 -14.67 41.32
N PRO A 2 -31.71 -14.30 40.53
CA PRO A 2 -31.57 -12.94 40.07
C PRO A 2 -32.48 -12.69 38.87
N THR A 3 -33.19 -11.57 38.91
CA THR A 3 -34.14 -11.11 37.90
C THR A 3 -33.37 -10.58 36.69
N ALA A 4 -33.61 -11.14 35.52
CA ALA A 4 -32.98 -10.71 34.27
C ALA A 4 -33.44 -9.31 33.85
N ALA A 5 -32.49 -8.50 33.39
CA ALA A 5 -32.73 -7.18 32.81
C ALA A 5 -33.39 -7.28 31.42
N PRO A 6 -34.26 -6.32 31.04
CA PRO A 6 -34.97 -6.36 29.77
C PRO A 6 -34.03 -6.04 28.59
N THR A 7 -34.00 -6.96 27.62
CA THR A 7 -33.32 -6.81 26.34
C THR A 7 -34.02 -5.74 25.50
N ALA A 8 -33.28 -4.70 25.08
CA ALA A 8 -33.80 -3.68 24.19
C ALA A 8 -33.92 -4.24 22.76
N THR A 9 -35.14 -4.22 22.23
CA THR A 9 -35.46 -4.61 20.85
C THR A 9 -35.08 -3.46 19.90
N PRO A 10 -34.40 -3.71 18.77
CA PRO A 10 -34.07 -2.66 17.81
C PRO A 10 -35.34 -2.11 17.16
N THR A 11 -35.53 -0.79 17.27
CA THR A 11 -36.63 -0.04 16.66
C THR A 11 -36.43 0.01 15.14
N ALA A 12 -37.44 -0.40 14.37
CA ALA A 12 -37.42 -0.36 12.91
C ALA A 12 -37.28 1.10 12.40
N ALA A 13 -36.41 1.30 11.40
CA ALA A 13 -36.20 2.59 10.76
C ALA A 13 -37.48 3.08 10.04
N PRO A 14 -37.76 4.39 10.03
CA PRO A 14 -38.96 4.95 9.41
C PRO A 14 -38.91 4.85 7.88
N THR A 15 -39.78 4.02 7.31
CA THR A 15 -39.87 3.70 5.87
C THR A 15 -40.37 4.86 4.98
N THR A 16 -40.79 5.98 5.56
CA THR A 16 -41.54 7.04 4.84
C THR A 16 -40.68 8.14 4.21
N LEU A 17 -39.40 8.28 4.58
CA LEU A 17 -38.52 9.34 4.07
C LEU A 17 -37.71 8.98 2.80
N LEU A 18 -37.67 7.70 2.42
CA LEU A 18 -37.00 7.25 1.18
C LEU A 18 -37.82 7.50 -0.11
N SER A 19 -39.05 8.02 0.00
CA SER A 19 -39.92 8.26 -1.17
C SER A 19 -39.46 9.42 -2.07
N THR A 20 -38.46 10.21 -1.65
CA THR A 20 -37.93 11.34 -2.43
C THR A 20 -36.76 10.98 -3.34
N CYS A 21 -36.26 9.75 -3.31
CA CYS A 21 -35.33 9.21 -4.32
C CYS A 21 -36.13 8.29 -5.26
N PRO A 22 -36.76 8.82 -6.34
CA PRO A 22 -37.50 8.01 -7.29
C PRO A 22 -36.60 6.95 -7.94
N THR A 23 -37.10 5.72 -8.07
CA THR A 23 -36.37 4.63 -8.72
C THR A 23 -35.99 5.03 -10.15
N HIS A 24 -34.69 5.06 -10.44
CA HIS A 24 -34.15 5.50 -11.73
C HIS A 24 -34.31 4.41 -12.80
N ASN A 25 -35.54 4.17 -13.27
CA ASN A 25 -35.81 3.32 -14.44
C ASN A 25 -35.73 4.16 -15.72
N GLY A 26 -34.53 4.42 -16.25
CA GLY A 26 -34.40 5.15 -17.51
C GLY A 26 -32.97 5.32 -18.01
N SER A 27 -32.51 4.39 -18.86
CA SER A 27 -31.31 4.55 -19.67
C SER A 27 -31.48 5.72 -20.65
N THR A 28 -30.70 6.79 -20.49
CA THR A 28 -30.65 7.89 -21.46
C THR A 28 -29.20 8.14 -21.84
N THR A 29 -28.83 7.77 -23.06
CA THR A 29 -27.49 7.94 -23.61
C THR A 29 -27.33 9.40 -24.08
N VAL A 30 -26.42 10.16 -23.46
CA VAL A 30 -26.04 11.51 -23.91
C VAL A 30 -24.59 11.47 -24.37
N GLY A 31 -24.37 11.67 -25.67
CA GLY A 31 -23.03 11.73 -26.26
C GLY A 31 -22.41 13.12 -26.09
N PHE A 32 -21.20 13.19 -25.54
CA PHE A 32 -20.39 14.40 -25.51
C PHE A 32 -19.13 14.27 -26.37
N ARG A 33 -18.86 15.36 -27.08
CA ARG A 33 -17.82 15.56 -28.09
C ARG A 33 -16.63 16.25 -27.43
N ALA A 34 -15.45 15.65 -27.49
CA ALA A 34 -14.21 16.26 -26.98
C ALA A 34 -13.71 17.35 -27.92
N LEU A 35 -13.21 18.46 -27.35
CA LEU A 35 -12.34 19.42 -28.04
C LEU A 35 -11.00 19.47 -27.30
N SER A 36 -9.96 19.23 -28.09
CA SER A 36 -8.54 19.32 -27.76
C SER A 36 -8.05 20.73 -28.07
N GLU A 37 -7.14 21.26 -27.25
CA GLU A 37 -6.18 22.27 -27.71
C GLU A 37 -4.85 22.16 -26.95
N VAL A 38 -3.81 22.59 -27.65
CA VAL A 38 -2.38 22.23 -27.54
C VAL A 38 -1.58 23.54 -27.39
N VAL A 39 -0.73 23.64 -26.34
CA VAL A 39 0.70 24.12 -26.26
C VAL A 39 0.99 25.58 -26.77
N PRO A 40 1.91 26.45 -26.22
CA PRO A 40 3.31 26.14 -25.83
C PRO A 40 4.01 26.90 -24.66
N SER A 41 5.09 26.22 -24.23
CA SER A 41 6.42 26.61 -23.75
C SER A 41 6.84 28.09 -23.56
N ARG A 42 7.62 28.32 -22.48
CA ARG A 42 8.72 29.31 -22.48
C ARG A 42 9.84 28.91 -21.51
N ALA A 43 11.06 29.33 -21.85
CA ALA A 43 12.34 28.82 -21.38
C ALA A 43 13.15 29.83 -20.53
N LEU A 44 14.16 29.25 -19.84
CA LEU A 44 15.47 29.80 -19.39
C LEU A 44 15.54 30.85 -18.26
N SER A 45 16.32 30.52 -17.22
CA SER A 45 17.56 31.25 -16.90
C SER A 45 18.44 30.51 -15.86
N GLU A 46 19.75 30.53 -16.11
CA GLU A 46 20.88 29.96 -15.37
C GLU A 46 21.26 30.76 -14.10
N ALA A 47 21.90 30.09 -13.12
CA ALA A 47 22.98 30.54 -12.21
C ALA A 47 22.98 29.60 -10.98
N GLY A 48 24.07 29.14 -10.37
CA GLY A 48 25.50 29.36 -10.50
C GLY A 48 26.21 28.52 -9.42
N SER A 49 27.41 28.08 -9.77
CA SER A 49 28.53 27.53 -8.96
C SER A 49 28.58 27.76 -7.44
N GLY A 50 29.05 26.75 -6.70
CA GLY A 50 29.60 26.89 -5.35
C GLY A 50 30.09 25.57 -4.74
N SER A 51 31.36 25.25 -4.96
CA SER A 51 32.10 24.14 -4.33
C SER A 51 32.55 24.54 -2.92
N ASP A 52 32.42 23.68 -1.91
CA ASP A 52 33.40 23.68 -0.82
C ASP A 52 33.47 22.34 -0.08
N SER A 53 34.70 21.95 0.22
CA SER A 53 35.13 20.64 0.71
C SER A 53 35.68 20.76 2.13
N GLY A 54 35.12 20.01 3.08
CA GLY A 54 35.57 20.00 4.47
C GLY A 54 35.74 18.58 4.99
N SER A 55 36.96 18.06 4.94
CA SER A 55 37.37 16.79 5.56
C SER A 55 37.67 17.00 7.05
N GLY A 56 36.97 16.29 7.93
CA GLY A 56 37.23 16.27 9.37
C GLY A 56 37.46 14.84 9.86
N SER A 57 38.71 14.46 10.05
CA SER A 57 39.11 13.19 10.66
C SER A 57 39.08 13.32 12.19
N GLY A 58 38.20 12.58 12.85
CA GLY A 58 38.12 12.46 14.31
C GLY A 58 38.31 11.01 14.73
N SER A 59 39.51 10.68 15.23
CA SER A 59 39.83 9.38 15.83
C SER A 59 39.42 9.38 17.31
N GLY A 60 38.35 8.65 17.63
CA GLY A 60 37.82 8.50 18.99
C GLY A 60 37.90 7.05 19.48
N SER A 61 38.62 6.84 20.58
CA SER A 61 38.84 5.58 21.29
C SER A 61 37.53 4.96 21.80
N VAL A 62 37.32 3.67 21.50
CA VAL A 62 36.15 2.89 21.96
C VAL A 62 36.47 2.26 23.32
N GLY A 63 35.77 2.71 24.37
CA GLY A 63 35.73 2.05 25.66
C GLY A 63 34.62 0.99 25.69
N SER A 64 34.98 -0.25 26.04
CA SER A 64 34.04 -1.36 26.27
C SER A 64 33.21 -1.09 27.52
N GLY A 65 31.99 -0.57 27.34
CA GLY A 65 30.94 -0.55 28.33
C GLY A 65 30.04 -1.79 28.18
N SER A 66 29.95 -2.60 29.23
CA SER A 66 29.00 -3.71 29.33
C SER A 66 27.58 -3.15 29.39
N GLY A 67 26.93 -3.05 28.23
CA GLY A 67 25.56 -2.56 28.08
C GLY A 67 24.56 -3.66 28.38
N SER A 68 23.68 -3.42 29.36
CA SER A 68 22.43 -4.16 29.51
C SER A 68 21.61 -3.93 28.23
N GLY A 69 21.72 -4.88 27.30
CA GLY A 69 21.05 -4.81 26.01
C GLY A 69 19.55 -4.78 26.21
N ARG A 70 18.93 -3.64 25.89
CA ARG A 70 17.50 -3.62 25.57
C ARG A 70 17.33 -4.48 24.33
N THR A 71 16.80 -5.68 24.50
CA THR A 71 16.24 -6.45 23.40
C THR A 71 15.07 -5.65 22.85
N GLU A 72 15.29 -4.97 21.72
CA GLU A 72 14.20 -4.44 20.92
C GLU A 72 13.30 -5.62 20.52
N ALA A 73 12.01 -5.51 20.79
CA ALA A 73 11.04 -6.53 20.38
C ALA A 73 10.85 -6.42 18.86
N TYR A 74 11.35 -7.41 18.13
CA TYR A 74 11.09 -7.54 16.69
C TYR A 74 9.87 -8.43 16.52
N THR A 75 8.81 -7.92 15.91
CA THR A 75 7.68 -8.76 15.51
C THR A 75 7.93 -9.26 14.09
N HIS A 76 7.83 -10.57 13.92
CA HIS A 76 8.02 -11.22 12.63
C HIS A 76 6.67 -11.66 12.08
N THR A 77 6.37 -11.29 10.85
CA THR A 77 5.16 -11.72 10.13
C THR A 77 5.56 -12.50 8.88
N VAL A 78 5.07 -13.72 8.73
CA VAL A 78 5.23 -14.52 7.50
C VAL A 78 3.98 -14.32 6.64
N VAL A 79 4.17 -13.77 5.45
CA VAL A 79 3.10 -13.47 4.49
C VAL A 79 3.09 -14.54 3.41
N VAL A 80 1.97 -15.24 3.27
CA VAL A 80 1.78 -16.29 2.26
C VAL A 80 0.73 -15.84 1.25
N GLU A 81 1.08 -15.82 -0.02
CA GLU A 81 0.16 -15.49 -1.11
C GLU A 81 -0.25 -16.75 -1.88
N LEU A 82 -1.56 -16.97 -1.98
CA LEU A 82 -2.19 -18.09 -2.67
C LEU A 82 -3.08 -17.57 -3.80
N VAL A 83 -3.02 -18.22 -4.97
CA VAL A 83 -3.95 -17.94 -6.09
C VAL A 83 -4.82 -19.17 -6.29
N LEU A 84 -6.11 -19.04 -6.02
CA LEU A 84 -7.04 -20.17 -5.91
C LEU A 84 -7.95 -20.27 -7.15
N ALA A 85 -8.31 -21.49 -7.54
CA ALA A 85 -9.32 -21.69 -8.57
C ALA A 85 -10.73 -21.45 -8.00
N GLY A 86 -11.61 -20.85 -8.79
CA GLY A 86 -13.02 -20.65 -8.45
C GLY A 86 -13.45 -19.20 -8.53
N THR A 87 -14.50 -18.85 -7.79
CA THR A 87 -15.01 -17.48 -7.67
C THR A 87 -14.80 -16.95 -6.27
N VAL A 88 -14.79 -15.63 -6.13
CA VAL A 88 -14.72 -14.94 -4.82
C VAL A 88 -15.81 -15.44 -3.88
N ALA A 89 -17.04 -15.62 -4.38
CA ALA A 89 -18.17 -16.08 -3.58
C ALA A 89 -18.00 -17.50 -3.02
N THR A 90 -17.25 -18.36 -3.71
CA THR A 90 -17.00 -19.75 -3.28
C THR A 90 -15.76 -19.89 -2.40
N VAL A 91 -14.74 -19.06 -2.62
CA VAL A 91 -13.43 -19.22 -1.99
C VAL A 91 -13.24 -18.25 -0.82
N CYS A 92 -13.71 -17.01 -0.93
CA CYS A 92 -13.53 -15.97 0.09
C CYS A 92 -14.63 -16.02 1.16
N THR A 93 -15.14 -17.21 1.49
CA THR A 93 -16.12 -17.36 2.58
C THR A 93 -15.40 -17.44 3.92
N PRO A 94 -15.98 -16.95 5.03
CA PRO A 94 -15.39 -17.09 6.36
C PRO A 94 -15.03 -18.54 6.69
N THR A 95 -15.89 -19.50 6.32
CA THR A 95 -15.65 -20.93 6.53
C THR A 95 -14.39 -21.44 5.83
N THR A 96 -14.17 -21.05 4.57
CA THR A 96 -12.97 -21.44 3.82
C THR A 96 -11.72 -20.76 4.39
N LEU A 97 -11.80 -19.46 4.68
CA LEU A 97 -10.68 -18.69 5.21
C LEU A 97 -10.26 -19.16 6.61
N ASP A 98 -11.22 -19.43 7.50
CA ASP A 98 -10.95 -19.99 8.83
C ASP A 98 -10.44 -21.44 8.73
N GLY A 99 -10.93 -22.20 7.74
CA GLY A 99 -10.41 -23.52 7.42
C GLY A 99 -8.94 -23.51 7.01
N ILE A 100 -8.52 -22.53 6.20
CA ILE A 100 -7.12 -22.33 5.81
C ILE A 100 -6.27 -22.04 7.06
N LYS A 101 -6.71 -21.13 7.93
CA LYS A 101 -6.01 -20.82 9.19
C LYS A 101 -5.88 -22.05 10.09
N ALA A 102 -6.96 -22.80 10.26
CA ALA A 102 -6.97 -23.99 11.11
C ALA A 102 -6.02 -25.08 10.61
N LEU A 103 -5.96 -25.32 9.29
CA LEU A 103 -5.01 -26.27 8.71
C LEU A 103 -3.57 -25.81 8.88
N MET A 104 -3.29 -24.53 8.64
CA MET A 104 -1.93 -23.99 8.80
C MET A 104 -1.48 -24.03 10.26
N ALA A 105 -2.35 -23.68 11.21
CA ALA A 105 -2.05 -23.73 12.64
C ALA A 105 -1.79 -25.17 13.12
N ALA A 106 -2.45 -26.17 12.53
CA ALA A 106 -2.19 -27.57 12.86
C ALA A 106 -0.79 -28.05 12.43
N GLU A 107 -0.20 -27.44 11.40
CA GLU A 107 1.12 -27.83 10.87
C GLU A 107 2.29 -27.02 11.43
N ILE A 108 2.03 -25.84 12.00
CA ILE A 108 3.08 -24.94 12.49
C ILE A 108 3.13 -25.00 14.02
N PRO A 109 4.13 -25.68 14.62
CA PRO A 109 4.22 -25.77 16.07
C PRO A 109 4.35 -24.41 16.73
N GLY A 110 3.48 -24.14 17.70
CA GLY A 110 3.50 -22.91 18.52
C GLY A 110 2.78 -21.71 17.90
N VAL A 111 2.15 -21.86 16.73
CA VAL A 111 1.35 -20.78 16.12
C VAL A 111 -0.13 -21.18 16.13
N GLU A 112 -0.98 -20.37 16.73
CA GLU A 112 -2.42 -20.61 16.78
C GLU A 112 -3.15 -19.94 15.60
N ALA A 113 -4.36 -20.40 15.31
CA ALA A 113 -5.17 -19.79 14.25
C ALA A 113 -5.52 -18.31 14.53
N SER A 114 -5.50 -17.89 15.81
CA SER A 114 -5.66 -16.49 16.22
C SER A 114 -4.48 -15.61 15.86
N ASP A 115 -3.29 -16.18 15.66
CA ASP A 115 -2.10 -15.46 15.23
C ASP A 115 -2.09 -15.22 13.71
N MET A 116 -3.14 -15.68 13.02
CA MET A 116 -3.26 -15.62 11.57
C MET A 116 -4.39 -14.70 11.13
N SER A 117 -4.10 -13.84 10.16
CA SER A 117 -5.11 -13.04 9.47
C SER A 117 -5.16 -13.41 7.99
N THR A 118 -6.33 -13.33 7.38
CA THR A 118 -6.52 -13.66 5.96
C THR A 118 -7.23 -12.52 5.27
N THR A 119 -6.76 -12.16 4.08
CA THR A 119 -7.42 -11.21 3.18
C THR A 119 -7.64 -11.87 1.82
N CYS A 120 -8.75 -11.56 1.15
CA CYS A 120 -9.12 -12.15 -0.12
C CYS A 120 -9.40 -11.05 -1.15
N GLN A 121 -8.74 -11.10 -2.30
CA GLN A 121 -8.87 -10.12 -3.37
C GLN A 121 -9.57 -10.72 -4.59
N ALA A 122 -10.47 -9.93 -5.20
CA ALA A 122 -11.31 -10.40 -6.29
C ALA A 122 -10.54 -10.63 -7.61
N ALA A 123 -9.50 -9.86 -7.86
CA ALA A 123 -8.62 -10.03 -9.01
C ALA A 123 -7.84 -11.36 -8.84
N SER A 124 -8.21 -12.37 -9.61
CA SER A 124 -7.59 -13.71 -9.62
C SER A 124 -7.77 -14.54 -8.34
N VAL A 125 -8.78 -14.26 -7.51
CA VAL A 125 -9.07 -14.96 -6.23
C VAL A 125 -7.78 -15.20 -5.43
N LYS A 126 -7.09 -14.10 -5.15
CA LYS A 126 -5.83 -14.10 -4.40
C LYS A 126 -6.14 -14.05 -2.91
N VAL A 127 -5.66 -15.03 -2.15
CA VAL A 127 -5.73 -15.06 -0.68
C VAL A 127 -4.36 -14.77 -0.12
N THR A 128 -4.26 -13.76 0.74
CA THR A 128 -3.06 -13.48 1.53
C THR A 128 -3.29 -13.94 2.96
N LEU A 129 -2.38 -14.75 3.49
CA LEU A 129 -2.38 -15.23 4.86
C LEU A 129 -1.17 -14.60 5.57
N ASP A 130 -1.45 -13.76 6.56
CA ASP A 130 -0.44 -13.14 7.41
C ASP A 130 -0.34 -13.93 8.72
N ILE A 131 0.83 -14.47 9.01
CA ILE A 131 1.11 -15.27 10.19
C ILE A 131 2.01 -14.45 11.12
N ASN A 132 1.46 -13.96 12.23
CA ASN A 132 2.26 -13.33 13.28
C ASN A 132 2.99 -14.41 14.06
N VAL A 133 4.31 -14.38 14.05
CA VAL A 133 5.13 -15.38 14.74
C VAL A 133 5.27 -14.98 16.21
N PRO A 134 4.79 -15.79 17.18
CA PRO A 134 4.96 -15.50 18.60
C PRO A 134 6.44 -15.44 19.01
N ASP A 135 6.74 -14.64 20.03
CA ASP A 135 8.12 -14.37 20.48
C ASP A 135 8.90 -15.62 20.92
N ASP A 136 8.21 -16.69 21.32
CA ASP A 136 8.79 -17.97 21.73
C ASP A 136 8.96 -18.97 20.57
N VAL A 137 8.52 -18.63 19.36
CA VAL A 137 8.61 -19.46 18.16
C VAL A 137 9.69 -18.94 17.21
N GLN A 138 10.58 -19.83 16.76
CA GLN A 138 11.59 -19.45 15.77
C GLN A 138 10.95 -19.26 14.38
N VAL A 139 11.17 -18.10 13.76
CA VAL A 139 10.71 -17.77 12.40
C VAL A 139 11.15 -18.83 11.36
N SER A 140 12.33 -19.41 11.54
CA SER A 140 12.84 -20.50 10.69
C SER A 140 11.98 -21.77 10.76
N THR A 141 11.41 -22.08 11.92
CA THR A 141 10.48 -23.21 12.11
C THR A 141 9.18 -22.95 11.36
N VAL A 142 8.62 -21.74 11.49
CA VAL A 142 7.39 -21.33 10.79
C VAL A 142 7.60 -21.38 9.28
N THR A 143 8.63 -20.70 8.78
CA THR A 143 8.94 -20.64 7.35
C THR A 143 9.29 -22.01 6.77
N GLY A 144 9.97 -22.88 7.54
CA GLY A 144 10.24 -24.27 7.16
C GLY A 144 8.97 -25.11 7.01
N ALA A 145 8.03 -25.00 7.96
CA ALA A 145 6.74 -25.69 7.89
C ALA A 145 5.90 -25.20 6.71
N VAL A 146 5.78 -23.87 6.54
CA VAL A 146 5.09 -23.24 5.42
C VAL A 146 5.67 -23.71 4.08
N ASN A 147 7.00 -23.63 3.90
CA ASN A 147 7.66 -24.04 2.65
C ASN A 147 7.53 -25.54 2.37
N THR A 148 7.45 -26.37 3.41
CA THR A 148 7.24 -27.82 3.24
C THR A 148 5.86 -28.11 2.66
N GLN A 149 4.82 -27.50 3.24
CA GLN A 149 3.43 -27.73 2.80
C GLN A 149 3.09 -26.99 1.49
N LEU A 150 3.71 -25.84 1.25
CA LEU A 150 3.38 -24.92 0.15
C LEU A 150 4.48 -24.79 -0.91
N SER A 151 5.38 -25.76 -1.00
CA SER A 151 6.52 -25.77 -1.95
C SER A 151 6.14 -25.64 -3.44
N SER A 152 4.90 -25.97 -3.80
CA SER A 152 4.38 -25.88 -5.16
C SER A 152 2.85 -25.78 -5.17
N ALA A 153 2.26 -25.40 -6.31
CA ALA A 153 0.80 -25.40 -6.49
C ALA A 153 0.17 -26.78 -6.21
N ALA A 154 0.85 -27.85 -6.62
CA ALA A 154 0.38 -29.22 -6.40
C ALA A 154 0.43 -29.61 -4.92
N ALA A 155 1.54 -29.32 -4.22
CA ALA A 155 1.67 -29.58 -2.80
C ALA A 155 0.62 -28.78 -1.99
N ALA A 156 0.45 -27.50 -2.29
CA ALA A 156 -0.54 -26.65 -1.66
C ALA A 156 -1.98 -27.14 -1.93
N THR A 157 -2.27 -27.60 -3.15
CA THR A 157 -3.58 -28.20 -3.48
C THR A 157 -3.83 -29.49 -2.69
N SER A 158 -2.83 -30.35 -2.56
CA SER A 158 -2.93 -31.56 -1.73
C SER A 158 -3.12 -31.21 -0.25
N PHE A 159 -2.43 -30.18 0.24
CA PHE A 159 -2.54 -29.72 1.62
C PHE A 159 -3.94 -29.19 1.94
N PHE A 160 -4.53 -28.38 1.04
CA PHE A 160 -5.88 -27.81 1.21
C PHE A 160 -7.02 -28.70 0.68
N SER A 161 -6.76 -29.97 0.37
CA SER A 161 -7.75 -30.84 -0.28
C SER A 161 -9.00 -31.06 0.58
N SER A 162 -8.88 -31.03 1.90
CA SER A 162 -10.01 -31.17 2.84
C SER A 162 -10.99 -29.99 2.78
N LEU A 163 -10.55 -28.82 2.30
CA LEU A 163 -11.37 -27.64 2.08
C LEU A 163 -12.00 -27.58 0.68
N GLY A 164 -11.63 -28.51 -0.21
CA GLY A 164 -12.06 -28.49 -1.61
C GLY A 164 -11.45 -27.32 -2.42
N VAL A 165 -10.34 -26.75 -1.95
CA VAL A 165 -9.66 -25.62 -2.60
C VAL A 165 -8.56 -26.14 -3.52
N THR A 166 -8.44 -25.54 -4.72
CA THR A 166 -7.36 -25.85 -5.68
C THR A 166 -6.47 -24.63 -5.87
N VAL A 167 -5.16 -24.81 -5.73
CA VAL A 167 -4.16 -23.73 -5.88
C VAL A 167 -3.61 -23.76 -7.31
N THR A 168 -3.73 -22.64 -8.03
CA THR A 168 -3.42 -22.55 -9.46
C THR A 168 -2.00 -22.09 -9.76
N SER A 169 -1.33 -21.42 -8.82
CA SER A 169 0.06 -20.98 -8.93
C SER A 169 0.89 -21.47 -7.74
N SER A 170 2.21 -21.52 -7.90
CA SER A 170 3.09 -21.73 -6.75
C SER A 170 2.88 -20.62 -5.71
N PRO A 171 2.67 -20.95 -4.44
CA PRO A 171 2.56 -19.97 -3.37
C PRO A 171 3.84 -19.12 -3.25
N ALA A 172 3.68 -17.83 -2.95
CA ALA A 172 4.80 -16.97 -2.59
C ALA A 172 4.84 -16.81 -1.07
N VAL A 173 6.02 -17.02 -0.47
CA VAL A 173 6.24 -16.91 0.98
C VAL A 173 7.25 -15.80 1.23
N ASN A 174 6.80 -14.72 1.86
CA ASN A 174 7.63 -13.57 2.18
C ASN A 174 7.74 -13.42 3.70
N ILE A 175 8.91 -13.02 4.19
CA ILE A 175 9.14 -12.73 5.61
C ILE A 175 9.19 -11.20 5.75
N VAL A 176 8.28 -10.64 6.52
CA VAL A 176 8.24 -9.22 6.85
C VAL A 176 8.70 -9.06 8.30
N VAL A 177 9.74 -8.26 8.50
CA VAL A 177 10.21 -7.89 9.85
C VAL A 177 9.64 -6.53 10.17
N ILE A 178 8.75 -6.47 11.15
CA ILE A 178 8.21 -5.21 11.64
C ILE A 178 9.07 -4.78 12.82
N ILE A 179 9.79 -3.69 12.63
CA ILE A 179 10.51 -3.02 13.71
C ILE A 179 9.50 -2.05 14.31
N GLU A 180 9.01 -2.33 15.52
CA GLU A 180 8.17 -1.36 16.22
C GLU A 180 8.96 -0.08 16.40
N ALA A 181 8.41 1.02 15.88
CA ALA A 181 9.01 2.33 16.11
C ALA A 181 9.13 2.56 17.62
N PRO A 182 10.25 3.12 18.12
CA PRO A 182 10.41 3.43 19.52
C PRO A 182 9.19 4.20 20.02
N PRO A 183 8.67 3.91 21.24
CA PRO A 183 7.52 4.62 21.76
C PRO A 183 7.79 6.11 21.67
N LEU A 184 6.92 6.81 20.93
CA LEU A 184 7.05 8.25 20.74
C LEU A 184 7.21 8.91 22.12
N PRO A 185 8.11 9.89 22.27
CA PRO A 185 8.23 10.62 23.53
C PRO A 185 6.86 11.14 23.94
N PRO A 186 6.53 11.12 25.25
CA PRO A 186 5.21 11.54 25.73
C PRO A 186 4.91 12.92 25.15
N MET A 187 3.86 12.99 24.33
CA MET A 187 3.48 14.25 23.71
C MET A 187 3.19 15.28 24.81
N PRO A 188 3.59 16.55 24.63
CA PRO A 188 3.20 17.61 25.54
C PRO A 188 1.67 17.59 25.70
N PRO A 189 1.15 17.92 26.90
CA PRO A 189 -0.29 17.93 27.15
C PRO A 189 -0.97 18.80 26.09
N SER A 190 -1.85 18.17 25.32
CA SER A 190 -2.57 18.84 24.24
C SER A 190 -3.24 20.09 24.79
N PRO A 191 -3.10 21.25 24.14
CA PRO A 191 -3.82 22.44 24.55
C PRO A 191 -5.32 22.14 24.63
N PRO A 192 -6.08 22.82 25.52
CA PRO A 192 -7.51 22.62 25.65
C PRO A 192 -8.14 22.69 24.27
N LEU A 193 -8.72 21.57 23.82
CA LEU A 193 -9.43 21.49 22.55
C LEU A 193 -10.56 22.51 22.62
N LEU A 194 -10.40 23.62 21.90
CA LEU A 194 -11.52 24.46 21.54
C LEU A 194 -12.55 23.56 20.84
N PRO A 195 -13.87 23.80 20.99
CA PRO A 195 -14.89 23.10 20.22
C PRO A 195 -14.73 23.50 18.75
N TYR A 196 -13.80 22.85 18.05
CA TYR A 196 -13.76 22.85 16.61
C TYR A 196 -15.03 22.14 16.16
N ALA A 197 -15.83 22.83 15.33
CA ALA A 197 -16.72 22.13 14.42
C ALA A 197 -15.87 21.11 13.68
N GLY A 198 -15.97 19.83 14.08
CA GLY A 198 -15.16 18.78 13.50
C GLY A 198 -15.62 18.57 12.07
N ILE A 199 -14.69 18.55 11.12
CA ILE A 199 -14.97 18.01 9.79
C ILE A 199 -14.62 16.53 9.84
N GLN A 200 -15.53 15.70 9.34
CA GLN A 200 -15.29 14.27 9.14
C GLN A 200 -15.19 13.99 7.65
N TYR A 201 -14.24 13.15 7.25
CA TYR A 201 -14.04 12.81 5.85
C TYR A 201 -14.50 11.38 5.59
N LEU A 202 -15.18 11.15 4.47
CA LEU A 202 -15.53 9.82 3.98
C LEU A 202 -15.13 9.74 2.52
N GLU A 203 -14.29 8.78 2.16
CA GLU A 203 -13.96 8.48 0.75
C GLU A 203 -14.56 7.15 0.32
N LEU A 204 -15.16 7.16 -0.88
CA LEU A 204 -15.85 6.01 -1.48
C LEU A 204 -15.36 5.83 -2.91
N VAL A 205 -15.03 4.60 -3.28
CA VAL A 205 -14.67 4.22 -4.66
C VAL A 205 -15.74 3.31 -5.22
N PHE A 206 -16.40 3.73 -6.28
CA PHE A 206 -17.55 3.01 -6.86
C PHE A 206 -17.22 2.30 -8.17
N ALA A 207 -17.99 1.27 -8.49
CA ALA A 207 -18.03 0.67 -9.81
C ALA A 207 -18.76 1.59 -10.80
N GLY A 208 -18.39 1.50 -12.08
CA GLY A 208 -19.07 2.19 -13.17
C GLY A 208 -18.25 3.32 -13.78
N THR A 209 -18.92 4.39 -14.21
CA THR A 209 -18.27 5.56 -14.82
C THR A 209 -18.62 6.82 -14.04
N VAL A 210 -17.80 7.86 -14.17
CA VAL A 210 -18.10 9.18 -13.60
C VAL A 210 -19.46 9.71 -14.05
N ALA A 211 -19.85 9.45 -15.31
CA ALA A 211 -21.14 9.89 -15.84
C ALA A 211 -22.35 9.21 -15.17
N THR A 212 -22.18 8.00 -14.62
CA THR A 212 -23.26 7.26 -13.95
C THR A 212 -23.27 7.52 -12.44
N VAL A 213 -22.10 7.63 -11.81
CA VAL A 213 -21.97 7.76 -10.35
C VAL A 213 -21.98 9.21 -9.88
N CYS A 214 -21.28 10.10 -10.57
CA CYS A 214 -21.14 11.51 -10.18
C CYS A 214 -22.29 12.39 -10.72
N THR A 215 -23.52 11.86 -10.78
CA THR A 215 -24.67 12.69 -11.15
C THR A 215 -25.17 13.46 -9.92
N PRO A 216 -25.65 14.71 -10.08
CA PRO A 216 -26.23 15.46 -8.97
C PRO A 216 -27.34 14.70 -8.24
N TYR A 217 -28.07 13.85 -8.96
CA TYR A 217 -29.10 12.98 -8.42
C TYR A 217 -28.54 11.95 -7.43
N ILE A 218 -27.57 11.15 -7.86
CA ILE A 218 -26.96 10.09 -7.03
C ILE A 218 -26.26 10.71 -5.81
N ILE A 219 -25.52 11.80 -6.01
CA ILE A 219 -24.83 12.52 -4.93
C ILE A 219 -25.85 13.02 -3.89
N THR A 220 -26.96 13.61 -4.32
CA THR A 220 -28.01 14.12 -3.40
C THR A 220 -28.65 12.98 -2.62
N CYS A 221 -28.96 11.86 -3.26
CA CYS A 221 -29.55 10.70 -2.60
C CYS A 221 -28.57 10.05 -1.61
N LEU A 222 -27.28 9.96 -1.93
CA LEU A 222 -26.25 9.49 -1.01
C LEU A 222 -26.13 10.38 0.22
N LYS A 223 -26.05 11.71 0.04
CA LYS A 223 -26.01 12.66 1.17
C LYS A 223 -27.23 12.54 2.05
N ASN A 224 -28.42 12.38 1.47
CA ASN A 224 -29.66 12.21 2.23
C ASN A 224 -29.62 10.91 3.05
N LEU A 225 -29.16 9.81 2.46
CA LEU A 225 -29.03 8.53 3.14
C LEU A 225 -28.08 8.62 4.34
N ILE A 226 -26.92 9.28 4.17
CA ILE A 226 -25.95 9.49 5.26
C ILE A 226 -26.52 10.40 6.35
N ALA A 227 -27.16 11.51 5.96
CA ALA A 227 -27.76 12.46 6.91
C ALA A 227 -28.85 11.82 7.78
N ILE A 228 -29.64 10.88 7.23
CA ILE A 228 -30.69 10.16 7.98
C ILE A 228 -30.12 9.33 9.12
N GLU A 229 -28.91 8.77 8.96
CA GLU A 229 -28.26 7.97 10.01
C GLU A 229 -27.56 8.83 11.07
N MET A 230 -27.38 10.13 10.81
CA MET A 230 -26.65 11.06 11.67
C MET A 230 -27.60 12.11 12.23
N GLU A 231 -28.19 11.82 13.40
CA GLU A 231 -29.10 12.75 14.06
C GLU A 231 -28.44 14.14 14.24
N GLY A 232 -29.08 15.16 13.68
CA GLY A 232 -28.61 16.55 13.74
C GLY A 232 -27.65 16.98 12.62
N VAL A 233 -27.25 16.09 11.70
CA VAL A 233 -26.50 16.45 10.48
C VAL A 233 -27.46 16.57 9.30
N ALA A 234 -27.52 17.74 8.66
CA ALA A 234 -28.35 17.95 7.48
C ALA A 234 -27.53 17.77 6.18
N ILE A 235 -28.20 17.59 5.04
CA ILE A 235 -27.56 17.43 3.73
C ILE A 235 -26.60 18.59 3.39
N HIS A 236 -26.95 19.83 3.77
CA HIS A 236 -26.10 21.00 3.51
C HIS A 236 -24.82 21.04 4.37
N ASN A 237 -24.70 20.15 5.37
CA ASN A 237 -23.48 19.97 6.14
C ASN A 237 -22.52 18.96 5.49
N ILE A 238 -22.92 18.31 4.39
CA ILE A 238 -22.12 17.34 3.66
C ILE A 238 -21.70 17.98 2.34
N GLU A 239 -20.44 18.38 2.24
CA GLU A 239 -19.82 18.79 0.99
C GLU A 239 -19.33 17.54 0.24
N ASP A 240 -19.34 17.59 -1.09
CA ASP A 240 -18.89 16.48 -1.93
C ASP A 240 -17.94 16.97 -3.02
N THR A 241 -17.01 16.10 -3.38
CA THR A 241 -16.20 16.21 -4.59
C THR A 241 -16.18 14.85 -5.28
N CYS A 242 -16.47 14.84 -6.58
CA CYS A 242 -16.40 13.63 -7.41
C CYS A 242 -15.33 13.85 -8.48
N ALA A 243 -14.25 13.08 -8.43
CA ALA A 243 -13.15 13.22 -9.38
C ALA A 243 -13.52 12.64 -10.76
N ALA A 244 -13.08 13.27 -11.85
CA ALA A 244 -13.36 12.76 -13.20
C ALA A 244 -12.40 11.64 -13.65
N ALA A 245 -11.25 11.51 -12.98
CA ALA A 245 -10.20 10.55 -13.34
C ALA A 245 -10.40 9.17 -12.68
N SER A 246 -11.17 9.10 -11.59
CA SER A 246 -11.51 7.88 -10.87
C SER A 246 -12.96 8.02 -10.39
N VAL A 247 -13.72 6.93 -10.28
CA VAL A 247 -15.10 6.97 -9.74
C VAL A 247 -15.07 7.09 -8.21
N LYS A 248 -14.28 8.04 -7.73
CA LYS A 248 -13.99 8.34 -6.34
C LYS A 248 -14.79 9.55 -5.92
N MET A 249 -15.53 9.40 -4.82
CA MET A 249 -16.31 10.45 -4.19
C MET A 249 -15.76 10.70 -2.80
N SER A 250 -15.41 11.95 -2.53
CA SER A 250 -14.95 12.39 -1.21
C SER A 250 -16.04 13.28 -0.61
N LEU A 251 -16.45 12.96 0.62
CA LEU A 251 -17.47 13.68 1.37
C LEU A 251 -16.84 14.33 2.61
N ALA A 252 -17.03 15.63 2.76
CA ALA A 252 -16.62 16.39 3.93
C ALA A 252 -17.86 16.77 4.75
N ILE A 253 -18.00 16.17 5.93
CA ILE A 253 -19.15 16.32 6.82
C ILE A 253 -18.80 17.32 7.92
N THR A 254 -19.35 18.52 7.84
CA THR A 254 -19.22 19.55 8.88
C THR A 254 -20.16 19.22 10.04
N VAL A 255 -19.62 18.85 11.21
CA VAL A 255 -20.44 18.48 12.37
C VAL A 255 -21.06 19.75 12.99
N PRO A 256 -22.41 19.89 13.01
CA PRO A 256 -23.06 21.08 13.57
C PRO A 256 -22.89 21.20 15.08
N ASN A 257 -23.00 22.43 15.59
CA ASN A 257 -22.98 22.68 17.03
C ASN A 257 -24.11 21.90 17.73
N GLY A 258 -23.74 21.11 18.74
CA GLY A 258 -24.67 20.24 19.47
C GLY A 258 -24.66 18.77 19.01
N VAL A 259 -24.01 18.46 17.89
CA VAL A 259 -23.74 17.08 17.46
C VAL A 259 -22.32 16.70 17.89
N SER A 260 -22.18 15.50 18.45
CA SER A 260 -20.87 14.98 18.86
C SER A 260 -20.09 14.47 17.64
N VAL A 261 -18.84 14.92 17.47
CA VAL A 261 -17.93 14.38 16.43
C VAL A 261 -17.79 12.86 16.59
N ALA A 262 -17.67 12.36 17.82
CA ALA A 262 -17.55 10.93 18.10
C ALA A 262 -18.79 10.14 17.67
N MET A 263 -19.98 10.73 17.74
CA MET A 263 -21.21 10.11 17.23
C MET A 263 -21.15 9.97 15.70
N VAL A 264 -20.78 11.05 15.00
CA VAL A 264 -20.63 11.02 13.53
C VAL A 264 -19.57 10.00 13.11
N THR A 265 -18.40 10.00 13.77
CA THR A 265 -17.35 8.99 13.55
C THR A 265 -17.87 7.58 13.78
N SER A 266 -18.65 7.35 14.85
CA SER A 266 -19.21 6.03 15.15
C SER A 266 -20.19 5.56 14.08
N VAL A 267 -21.08 6.44 13.59
CA VAL A 267 -22.00 6.11 12.50
C VAL A 267 -21.23 5.79 11.22
N LEU A 268 -20.27 6.62 10.84
CA LEU A 268 -19.42 6.37 9.66
C LEU A 268 -18.70 5.03 9.77
N ASN A 269 -18.00 4.79 10.89
CA ASN A 269 -17.28 3.55 11.12
C ASN A 269 -18.21 2.33 11.18
N THR A 270 -19.48 2.48 11.56
CA THR A 270 -20.44 1.36 11.61
C THR A 270 -21.02 1.04 10.24
N LYS A 271 -21.28 2.06 9.41
CA LYS A 271 -21.92 1.88 8.09
C LYS A 271 -20.92 1.67 6.96
N PHE A 272 -19.66 2.05 7.17
CA PHE A 272 -18.63 2.07 6.15
C PHE A 272 -17.32 1.40 6.61
N THR A 273 -17.39 0.41 7.51
CA THR A 273 -16.19 -0.33 7.97
C THR A 273 -15.57 -1.18 6.88
N THR A 274 -16.40 -1.77 6.02
CA THR A 274 -15.99 -2.67 4.94
C THR A 274 -16.86 -2.43 3.72
N THR A 275 -16.35 -2.85 2.56
CA THR A 275 -17.06 -2.85 1.28
C THR A 275 -18.41 -3.54 1.39
N ALA A 276 -18.49 -4.67 2.11
CA ALA A 276 -19.73 -5.43 2.27
C ALA A 276 -20.79 -4.67 3.09
N ILE A 277 -20.39 -4.07 4.22
CA ILE A 277 -21.30 -3.28 5.06
C ILE A 277 -21.73 -2.00 4.32
N GLY A 278 -20.78 -1.34 3.64
CA GLY A 278 -21.06 -0.16 2.82
C GLY A 278 -22.04 -0.49 1.68
N ASN A 279 -21.84 -1.60 0.96
CA ASN A 279 -22.78 -2.04 -0.08
C ASN A 279 -24.18 -2.35 0.49
N ALA A 280 -24.25 -2.98 1.67
CA ALA A 280 -25.53 -3.21 2.35
C ALA A 280 -26.21 -1.88 2.69
N PHE A 281 -25.45 -0.90 3.19
CA PHE A 281 -25.95 0.45 3.47
C PHE A 281 -26.44 1.16 2.20
N LEU A 282 -25.73 1.03 1.09
CA LEU A 282 -26.03 1.70 -0.19
C LEU A 282 -27.11 1.02 -1.03
N THR A 283 -27.60 -0.16 -0.63
CA THR A 283 -28.68 -0.90 -1.32
C THR A 283 -29.87 -0.02 -1.75
N PRO A 284 -30.36 0.96 -0.96
CA PRO A 284 -31.49 1.80 -1.37
C PRO A 284 -31.23 2.68 -2.59
N LEU A 285 -29.97 2.90 -2.97
CA LEU A 285 -29.59 3.80 -4.07
C LEU A 285 -29.56 3.12 -5.44
N ASN A 286 -29.80 1.80 -5.50
CA ASN A 286 -29.79 0.94 -6.70
C ASN A 286 -28.57 1.18 -7.61
N ASP A 287 -27.67 0.18 -7.66
CA ASP A 287 -26.49 0.11 -8.54
C ASP A 287 -25.23 0.85 -8.09
N LEU A 288 -25.21 1.46 -6.90
CA LEU A 288 -23.93 1.87 -6.28
C LEU A 288 -23.26 0.69 -5.60
N ILE A 289 -22.18 0.20 -6.22
CA ILE A 289 -21.32 -0.85 -5.67
C ILE A 289 -19.97 -0.23 -5.34
N LEU A 290 -19.54 -0.35 -4.09
CA LEU A 290 -18.19 -0.02 -3.65
C LEU A 290 -17.21 -1.08 -4.15
N LEU A 291 -16.08 -0.63 -4.68
CA LEU A 291 -14.97 -1.47 -5.13
C LEU A 291 -13.91 -1.68 -4.05
N GLU A 292 -13.83 -0.77 -3.09
CA GLU A 292 -12.81 -0.74 -2.05
C GLU A 292 -13.45 -0.41 -0.70
N ASP A 293 -12.76 -0.79 0.39
CA ASP A 293 -13.20 -0.46 1.74
C ASP A 293 -13.19 1.07 1.93
N PRO A 294 -14.31 1.67 2.40
CA PRO A 294 -14.38 3.10 2.60
C PRO A 294 -13.35 3.63 3.60
N LEU A 295 -12.89 4.87 3.38
CA LEU A 295 -11.95 5.52 4.28
C LEU A 295 -12.68 6.57 5.13
N VAL A 296 -12.75 6.35 6.44
CA VAL A 296 -13.36 7.28 7.41
C VAL A 296 -12.26 8.07 8.12
N ASN A 297 -12.25 9.40 7.99
CA ASN A 297 -11.25 10.31 8.56
C ASN A 297 -9.79 9.98 8.20
N GLY A 298 -9.57 9.32 7.08
CA GLY A 298 -8.25 8.80 6.72
C GLY A 298 -7.75 7.70 7.68
N ALA A 299 -8.63 7.08 8.47
CA ALA A 299 -8.29 5.95 9.32
C ALA A 299 -7.83 4.79 8.44
N VAL A 300 -6.51 4.61 8.46
CA VAL A 300 -5.72 3.58 7.80
C VAL A 300 -6.18 3.32 6.38
N VAL A 301 -5.77 4.23 5.50
CA VAL A 301 -5.60 3.84 4.11
C VAL A 301 -4.74 2.56 4.12
N PRO A 302 -5.24 1.41 3.62
CA PRO A 302 -4.34 0.30 3.36
C PRO A 302 -3.20 0.86 2.52
N THR A 303 -1.97 0.48 2.84
CA THR A 303 -0.68 1.02 2.38
C THR A 303 -0.41 0.90 0.86
N SER A 304 -1.45 1.09 0.05
CA SER A 304 -1.55 0.98 -1.40
C SER A 304 -2.23 2.21 -2.02
N ILE A 305 -2.32 3.38 -1.36
CA ILE A 305 -2.60 4.64 -2.09
C ILE A 305 -1.40 5.04 -2.94
N TRP A 306 -0.19 4.75 -2.47
CA TRP A 306 1.01 5.17 -3.15
C TRP A 306 1.27 4.29 -4.36
N PRO A 307 1.46 4.88 -5.56
CA PRO A 307 1.89 4.11 -6.72
C PRO A 307 3.26 3.51 -6.44
N ASN A 308 3.57 2.39 -7.10
CA ASN A 308 4.93 1.89 -7.15
C ASN A 308 5.79 2.88 -7.96
N CYS A 309 7.02 3.15 -7.52
CA CYS A 309 7.93 4.03 -8.26
C CYS A 309 8.93 3.31 -9.17
N ASP A 310 9.14 2.01 -9.04
CA ASP A 310 10.12 1.26 -9.82
C ASP A 310 11.49 1.98 -9.89
N CYS A 311 12.03 2.27 -8.72
CA CYS A 311 13.27 3.02 -8.52
C CYS A 311 14.42 2.42 -9.31
N ASP A 312 14.97 3.17 -10.26
CA ASP A 312 16.22 2.82 -10.91
C ASP A 312 17.39 3.08 -9.96
N SER A 313 17.43 4.25 -9.31
CA SER A 313 18.56 4.67 -8.47
C SER A 313 18.08 5.17 -7.11
N PHE A 314 18.85 4.85 -6.05
CA PHE A 314 18.51 5.24 -4.68
C PHE A 314 19.50 6.25 -4.13
N VAL A 315 19.00 7.29 -3.47
CA VAL A 315 19.80 8.44 -3.02
C VAL A 315 19.50 8.83 -1.59
N ASN A 316 20.36 9.69 -1.02
CA ASN A 316 20.15 10.30 0.30
C ASN A 316 19.89 9.28 1.42
N GLY A 317 20.54 8.12 1.34
CA GLY A 317 20.43 7.06 2.35
C GLY A 317 19.30 6.06 2.13
N LEU A 318 18.46 6.23 1.10
CA LEU A 318 17.56 5.16 0.66
C LEU A 318 18.40 4.06 -0.02
N THR A 319 18.02 2.79 0.19
CA THR A 319 18.69 1.63 -0.42
C THR A 319 17.67 0.59 -0.87
N THR A 320 18.10 -0.46 -1.57
CA THR A 320 17.26 -1.61 -1.94
C THR A 320 16.73 -2.39 -0.73
N ASP A 321 17.25 -2.15 0.48
CA ASP A 321 16.66 -2.71 1.71
C ASP A 321 15.33 -2.03 2.07
N ALA A 322 15.06 -0.85 1.50
CA ALA A 322 13.82 -0.11 1.71
C ALA A 322 12.71 -0.50 0.70
N ILE A 323 12.88 -1.60 -0.06
CA ILE A 323 11.82 -2.08 -0.95
C ILE A 323 10.57 -2.40 -0.13
N GLY A 324 9.42 -1.89 -0.58
CA GLY A 324 8.13 -1.97 0.10
C GLY A 324 7.87 -0.84 1.09
N SER A 325 8.88 -0.03 1.45
CA SER A 325 8.67 1.18 2.25
C SER A 325 8.16 2.34 1.39
N GLU A 326 7.75 3.41 2.05
CA GLU A 326 7.41 4.65 1.36
C GLU A 326 8.68 5.44 1.03
N GLY A 327 8.69 6.08 -0.13
CA GLY A 327 9.77 6.93 -0.61
C GLY A 327 9.22 8.09 -1.45
N CYS A 328 10.13 8.96 -1.87
CA CYS A 328 9.86 9.98 -2.87
C CYS A 328 10.55 9.56 -4.17
N ALA A 329 9.91 9.77 -5.30
CA ALA A 329 10.47 9.47 -6.62
C ALA A 329 10.37 10.66 -7.58
N LYS A 330 11.31 10.75 -8.51
CA LYS A 330 11.23 11.61 -9.70
C LYS A 330 11.98 10.99 -10.86
N ASP A 331 11.55 11.33 -12.05
CA ASP A 331 12.24 10.98 -13.29
C ASP A 331 13.28 12.06 -13.60
N GLU A 332 14.55 11.66 -13.73
CA GLU A 332 15.65 12.56 -14.07
C GLU A 332 16.55 11.95 -15.15
N VAL A 333 17.07 12.78 -16.05
CA VAL A 333 18.02 12.33 -17.07
C VAL A 333 19.36 12.07 -16.41
N HIS A 334 19.81 10.83 -16.45
CA HIS A 334 21.10 10.43 -15.88
C HIS A 334 22.03 9.94 -16.99
N GLY A 335 22.92 10.83 -17.44
CA GLY A 335 23.96 10.51 -18.43
C GLY A 335 23.42 10.09 -19.80
N LEU A 336 24.11 9.14 -20.44
CA LEU A 336 23.73 8.58 -21.75
C LEU A 336 22.62 7.52 -21.65
N GLN A 337 22.31 7.07 -20.43
CA GLN A 337 21.29 6.05 -20.17
C GLN A 337 19.86 6.59 -20.33
N GLY A 338 19.69 7.90 -20.47
CA GLY A 338 18.39 8.53 -20.62
C GLY A 338 17.73 8.83 -19.28
N VAL A 339 16.40 8.79 -19.25
CA VAL A 339 15.60 9.06 -18.06
C VAL A 339 15.65 7.85 -17.13
N GLN A 340 15.93 8.09 -15.85
CA GLN A 340 15.91 7.09 -14.78
C GLN A 340 15.04 7.59 -13.62
N THR A 341 14.38 6.67 -12.93
CA THR A 341 13.64 6.99 -11.71
C THR A 341 14.58 7.05 -10.52
N LEU A 342 14.73 8.24 -9.95
CA LEU A 342 15.53 8.50 -8.76
C LEU A 342 14.65 8.52 -7.52
N CYS A 343 14.99 7.68 -6.54
CA CYS A 343 14.24 7.54 -5.29
C CYS A 343 15.03 8.00 -4.06
N SER A 344 14.35 8.70 -3.15
CA SER A 344 14.90 9.22 -1.90
C SER A 344 13.96 8.90 -0.73
N PRO A 345 14.42 8.95 0.53
CA PRO A 345 13.51 8.80 1.67
C PRO A 345 12.52 9.96 1.73
N THR A 346 11.39 9.76 2.38
CA THR A 346 10.42 10.82 2.65
C THR A 346 11.03 11.86 3.59
N THR A 347 10.77 13.15 3.32
CA THR A 347 11.34 14.24 4.12
C THR A 347 10.46 14.66 5.28
N ARG A 348 9.14 14.43 5.16
CA ARG A 348 8.14 14.78 6.15
C ARG A 348 7.01 13.73 6.20
N PRO A 349 6.26 13.65 7.31
CA PRO A 349 5.04 12.84 7.38
C PRO A 349 4.02 13.27 6.31
N TYR A 350 3.23 12.32 5.82
CA TYR A 350 2.11 12.59 4.93
C TYR A 350 1.03 13.37 5.69
N ILE A 351 0.56 14.47 5.10
CA ILE A 351 -0.60 15.22 5.56
C ILE A 351 -1.66 15.13 4.45
N PRO A 352 -2.76 14.38 4.67
CA PRO A 352 -3.80 14.22 3.67
C PRO A 352 -4.25 15.53 3.02
N TYR A 353 -4.25 15.55 1.68
CA TYR A 353 -4.64 16.68 0.83
C TYR A 353 -3.80 17.96 0.93
N LEU A 354 -2.73 17.96 1.73
CA LEU A 354 -1.92 19.16 1.98
C LEU A 354 -0.45 18.96 1.61
N ASP A 355 0.14 17.85 2.03
CA ASP A 355 1.57 17.57 1.84
C ASP A 355 1.79 16.07 1.65
N GLU A 356 2.36 15.68 0.52
CA GLU A 356 2.77 14.30 0.30
C GLU A 356 3.97 13.90 1.16
N GLY A 357 4.67 14.85 1.79
CA GLY A 357 5.88 14.60 2.58
C GLY A 357 7.16 14.49 1.73
N CYS A 358 7.04 14.79 0.44
CA CYS A 358 8.13 14.81 -0.53
C CYS A 358 8.54 16.24 -0.90
N PRO A 359 9.79 16.44 -1.37
CA PRO A 359 10.18 17.67 -2.06
C PRO A 359 9.21 17.98 -3.22
N SER A 360 9.07 19.26 -3.57
CA SER A 360 8.07 19.70 -4.55
C SER A 360 8.27 19.17 -5.98
N ASP A 361 9.45 18.63 -6.29
CA ASP A 361 9.80 18.00 -7.57
C ASP A 361 9.68 16.47 -7.55
N MET A 362 9.22 15.89 -6.44
CA MET A 362 9.10 14.44 -6.27
C MET A 362 7.68 14.08 -5.80
N TYR A 363 7.22 12.88 -6.16
CA TYR A 363 5.94 12.34 -5.69
C TYR A 363 6.16 11.21 -4.68
N ARG A 364 5.23 11.02 -3.75
CA ARG A 364 5.31 9.90 -2.79
C ARG A 364 4.87 8.59 -3.44
N CYS A 365 5.65 7.54 -3.19
CA CYS A 365 5.49 6.24 -3.82
C CYS A 365 5.84 5.10 -2.87
N LYS A 366 5.47 3.88 -3.25
CA LYS A 366 5.99 2.65 -2.64
C LYS A 366 7.25 2.21 -3.39
N VAL A 367 8.36 2.15 -2.66
CA VAL A 367 9.67 1.83 -3.19
C VAL A 367 9.64 0.40 -3.74
N THR A 368 9.95 0.29 -5.01
CA THR A 368 10.02 -0.95 -5.78
C THR A 368 11.28 -0.87 -6.64
N HIS A 369 11.89 -2.01 -6.97
CA HIS A 369 13.09 -2.03 -7.79
C HIS A 369 13.16 -3.33 -8.56
N THR A 370 13.41 -3.20 -9.87
CA THR A 370 13.70 -4.35 -10.72
C THR A 370 15.19 -4.34 -11.02
N ALA A 371 15.91 -5.35 -10.52
CA ALA A 371 17.34 -5.47 -10.81
C ALA A 371 17.54 -5.62 -12.33
N PRO A 372 18.44 -4.82 -12.95
CA PRO A 372 18.70 -4.90 -14.38
C PRO A 372 19.31 -6.26 -14.73
N MET A 373 18.82 -6.85 -15.82
CA MET A 373 19.42 -8.05 -16.40
C MET A 373 20.58 -7.65 -17.31
N PHE A 374 21.76 -8.23 -17.08
CA PHE A 374 22.93 -7.98 -17.94
C PHE A 374 23.02 -9.05 -19.04
N PRO A 375 23.40 -8.66 -20.27
CA PRO A 375 23.69 -9.63 -21.32
C PRO A 375 24.95 -10.44 -20.97
N ALA A 376 25.09 -11.61 -21.60
CA ALA A 376 26.33 -12.37 -21.52
C ALA A 376 27.50 -11.62 -22.18
N CYS A 377 28.68 -11.65 -21.58
CA CYS A 377 29.87 -11.03 -22.17
C CYS A 377 30.34 -11.78 -23.43
N ALA A 378 30.61 -11.06 -24.52
CA ALA A 378 31.19 -11.60 -25.75
C ALA A 378 32.70 -11.33 -25.82
N CYS A 379 33.41 -11.64 -24.74
CA CYS A 379 34.82 -11.31 -24.59
C CYS A 379 35.75 -12.43 -25.06
N SER A 380 36.75 -12.06 -25.85
CA SER A 380 37.89 -12.89 -26.26
C SER A 380 39.15 -12.56 -25.46
N GLU A 381 39.20 -11.38 -24.84
CA GLU A 381 40.34 -10.88 -24.07
C GLU A 381 39.89 -10.33 -22.72
N TYR A 382 40.71 -10.51 -21.68
CA TYR A 382 40.41 -10.14 -20.29
C TYR A 382 41.59 -9.39 -19.67
N HIS A 383 41.36 -8.19 -19.12
CA HIS A 383 42.38 -7.38 -18.45
C HIS A 383 42.02 -7.03 -17.01
N ASN A 384 43.01 -6.52 -16.26
CA ASN A 384 42.86 -5.97 -14.91
C ASN A 384 42.15 -6.92 -13.93
N GLY A 385 42.43 -8.22 -14.05
CA GLY A 385 41.84 -9.24 -13.18
C GLY A 385 40.41 -9.64 -13.56
N ALA A 386 39.91 -9.27 -14.75
CA ALA A 386 38.67 -9.80 -15.28
C ALA A 386 38.78 -11.33 -15.46
N VAL A 387 37.77 -12.06 -15.03
CA VAL A 387 37.70 -13.52 -15.17
C VAL A 387 36.38 -13.90 -15.86
N PRO A 388 36.39 -14.80 -16.86
CA PRO A 388 35.18 -15.31 -17.49
C PRO A 388 34.18 -15.85 -16.47
N GLY A 389 32.89 -15.51 -16.61
CA GLY A 389 31.81 -16.03 -15.76
C GLY A 389 31.77 -15.49 -14.33
N SER A 390 32.50 -14.42 -14.03
CA SER A 390 32.52 -13.83 -12.68
C SER A 390 31.31 -12.94 -12.36
N GLY A 391 30.44 -12.63 -13.33
CA GLY A 391 29.27 -11.75 -13.14
C GLY A 391 29.60 -10.27 -12.83
N ASN A 392 30.89 -9.92 -12.82
CA ASN A 392 31.43 -8.62 -12.41
C ASN A 392 32.38 -8.04 -13.47
N THR A 393 32.02 -8.20 -14.74
CA THR A 393 32.81 -7.76 -15.89
C THR A 393 32.15 -6.64 -16.66
N CYS A 394 33.01 -5.78 -17.21
CA CYS A 394 32.65 -4.67 -18.09
C CYS A 394 33.24 -4.95 -19.47
N GLN A 395 32.40 -5.06 -20.51
CA GLN A 395 32.86 -5.20 -21.88
C GLN A 395 32.95 -3.83 -22.56
N LYS A 396 34.09 -3.54 -23.18
CA LYS A 396 34.27 -2.30 -23.94
C LYS A 396 33.44 -2.31 -25.22
N VAL A 397 32.70 -1.23 -25.46
CA VAL A 397 31.81 -1.11 -26.62
C VAL A 397 32.63 -1.17 -27.91
N GLY A 398 32.19 -2.01 -28.86
CA GLY A 398 32.86 -2.19 -30.15
C GLY A 398 34.09 -3.09 -30.11
N THR A 399 34.44 -3.68 -28.95
CA THR A 399 35.53 -4.67 -28.85
C THR A 399 35.07 -5.93 -28.12
N SER A 400 35.92 -6.97 -28.16
CA SER A 400 35.73 -8.22 -27.40
C SER A 400 36.64 -8.25 -26.16
N THR A 401 36.86 -7.09 -25.54
CA THR A 401 37.77 -6.94 -24.41
C THR A 401 36.99 -6.67 -23.13
N CYS A 402 37.19 -7.50 -22.12
CA CYS A 402 36.57 -7.41 -20.80
C CYS A 402 37.54 -6.84 -19.76
N TYR A 403 37.01 -6.01 -18.86
CA TYR A 403 37.71 -5.44 -17.71
C TYR A 403 36.97 -5.83 -16.42
N ALA A 404 37.70 -5.91 -15.31
CA ALA A 404 37.06 -6.07 -14.00
C ALA A 404 36.30 -4.80 -13.65
N ARG A 405 35.14 -4.95 -12.99
CA ARG A 405 34.39 -3.82 -12.44
C ARG A 405 35.24 -3.09 -11.38
N ASN A 406 35.22 -1.77 -11.40
CA ASN A 406 36.02 -0.94 -10.47
C ASN A 406 35.62 -1.13 -9.00
N TYR A 407 34.41 -1.62 -8.75
CA TYR A 407 33.90 -1.90 -7.42
C TYR A 407 33.07 -3.19 -7.44
N ALA A 408 33.48 -4.19 -6.65
CA ALA A 408 32.83 -5.50 -6.63
C ALA A 408 31.73 -5.63 -5.57
N GLY A 409 31.60 -4.66 -4.65
CA GLY A 409 30.59 -4.70 -3.60
C GLY A 409 29.19 -4.35 -4.09
N ASP A 410 28.21 -4.72 -3.29
CA ASP A 410 26.82 -4.25 -3.34
C ASP A 410 26.69 -3.09 -2.33
N LYS A 411 26.42 -1.87 -2.81
CA LYS A 411 26.17 -0.67 -1.98
C LYS A 411 24.66 -0.45 -1.75
N LYS A 412 23.80 -1.31 -2.30
CA LYS A 412 22.35 -1.24 -2.31
C LYS A 412 21.73 0.08 -2.81
N ILE A 413 22.41 0.87 -3.63
CA ILE A 413 21.95 2.13 -4.24
C ILE A 413 21.28 1.91 -5.62
N GLY A 414 20.98 0.66 -5.99
CA GLY A 414 20.32 0.29 -7.23
C GLY A 414 21.19 0.52 -8.47
N GLY A 415 20.60 1.12 -9.50
CA GLY A 415 21.12 1.43 -10.83
C GLY A 415 22.57 1.88 -10.81
N TRP A 416 22.92 2.81 -9.93
CA TRP A 416 24.28 3.36 -9.84
C TRP A 416 25.38 2.35 -9.56
N GLU A 417 25.09 1.25 -8.88
CA GLU A 417 26.06 0.17 -8.74
C GLU A 417 26.20 -0.66 -9.98
N TYR A 418 25.06 -0.91 -10.63
CA TYR A 418 25.01 -1.72 -11.82
C TYR A 418 25.84 -1.14 -12.97
N TYR A 419 26.20 0.15 -12.90
CA TYR A 419 27.05 0.87 -13.84
C TYR A 419 28.47 1.17 -13.33
N GLY A 420 29.07 0.33 -12.48
CA GLY A 420 30.49 0.44 -12.08
C GLY A 420 31.52 0.25 -13.20
N CYS A 421 31.11 0.36 -14.45
CA CYS A 421 31.91 0.31 -15.67
C CYS A 421 32.16 1.74 -16.18
N PRO A 422 33.34 2.02 -16.77
CA PRO A 422 33.57 3.29 -17.48
C PRO A 422 32.51 3.54 -18.57
N GLU A 423 32.30 4.80 -18.94
CA GLU A 423 31.28 5.21 -19.92
C GLU A 423 31.43 4.55 -21.31
N ASP A 424 32.64 4.10 -21.68
CA ASP A 424 32.91 3.38 -22.93
C ASP A 424 32.71 1.85 -22.83
N MET A 425 32.13 1.37 -21.72
CA MET A 425 31.93 -0.04 -21.43
C MET A 425 30.50 -0.30 -20.92
N PHE A 426 29.97 -1.49 -21.18
CA PHE A 426 28.70 -1.95 -20.63
C PHE A 426 28.93 -3.13 -19.69
N ARG A 427 28.10 -3.24 -18.66
CA ARG A 427 28.13 -4.39 -17.76
C ARG A 427 27.54 -5.61 -18.45
N CYS A 428 28.22 -6.75 -18.28
CA CYS A 428 27.80 -8.04 -18.79
C CYS A 428 28.13 -9.13 -17.76
N SER A 429 27.39 -10.24 -17.79
CA SER A 429 27.51 -11.33 -16.80
C SER A 429 28.02 -12.64 -17.39
#